data_AF-A0A3T0L090-F1
#
_entry.id   AF-A0A3T0L090-F1
#
_cell.length_a   1.000
_cell.length_b   1.000
_cell.length_c   1.000
_cell.angle_alpha   90.00
_cell.angle_beta   90.00
_cell.angle_gamma   90.00
#
_symmetry.space_group_name_H-M   'P 1'
#
loop_
_entity.id
_entity.type
_entity.pdbx_description
1 polymer ?
#
loop_
_entity_poly.entity_id
_entity_poly.type
_entity_poly.pdbx_seq_one_letter_code
_entity_poly.pdbx_strand_id
1 'polypeptide(L)'
;MLSTFEQSLQQINNKFVNYITAIEESLQKKEFTEEFFLIDLKEFDNEVIKFLALFHPQGEYLREVVAYLKISSFLAKIKKSTKSFIKKYDFEDEKIDALYQNALSTIDTLKLAVKGDTIEDAYSTIISYEKIADEIYKDLVLEVKQKENVDEILKILNIAKKLERISDSAKTIASYLLFAKEGLEL
;
A
#
# COMPACT_ATOMS: atom_id res chain seq x y z
N MET A 1 -17.59 -11.42 25.35
CA MET A 1 -16.78 -10.24 25.72
C MET A 1 -15.37 -10.57 25.30
N LEU A 2 -14.75 -9.80 24.39
CA LEU A 2 -13.37 -10.07 23.96
C LEU A 2 -12.41 -9.89 25.13
N SER A 3 -11.38 -10.73 25.20
CA SER A 3 -10.27 -10.57 26.14
C SER A 3 -9.49 -9.27 25.86
N THR A 4 -8.74 -8.77 26.85
CA THR A 4 -7.88 -7.60 26.66
C THR A 4 -6.85 -7.81 25.55
N PHE A 5 -6.39 -9.05 25.36
CA PHE A 5 -5.53 -9.46 24.25
C PHE A 5 -6.22 -9.21 22.90
N GLU A 6 -7.40 -9.81 22.69
CA GLU A 6 -8.14 -9.72 21.43
C GLU A 6 -8.55 -8.28 21.12
N GLN A 7 -8.95 -7.51 22.14
CA GLN A 7 -9.28 -6.09 21.99
C GLN A 7 -8.08 -5.28 21.51
N SER A 8 -6.89 -5.53 22.07
CA SER A 8 -5.68 -4.79 21.70
C SER A 8 -5.22 -5.13 20.28
N LEU A 9 -5.28 -6.41 19.89
CA LEU A 9 -4.98 -6.83 18.53
C LEU A 9 -5.99 -6.24 17.53
N GLN A 10 -7.27 -6.29 17.86
CA GLN A 10 -8.32 -5.72 17.01
C GLN A 10 -8.13 -4.21 16.80
N GLN A 11 -7.65 -3.47 17.80
CA GLN A 11 -7.33 -2.05 17.66
C GLN A 11 -6.21 -1.81 16.65
N ILE A 12 -5.14 -2.60 16.70
CA ILE A 12 -4.04 -2.55 15.72
C ILE A 12 -4.58 -2.83 14.31
N ASN A 13 -5.37 -3.90 14.16
CA ASN A 13 -5.94 -4.30 12.87
C ASN A 13 -6.85 -3.21 12.28
N ASN A 14 -7.74 -2.65 13.11
CA ASN A 14 -8.61 -1.55 12.70
C ASN A 14 -7.80 -0.32 12.26
N LYS A 15 -6.72 0.01 12.97
CA LYS A 15 -5.86 1.14 12.62
C LYS A 15 -5.16 0.92 11.27
N PHE A 16 -4.66 -0.29 11.03
CA PHE A 16 -4.07 -0.66 9.73
C PHE A 16 -5.09 -0.54 8.59
N VAL A 17 -6.30 -1.08 8.77
CA VAL A 17 -7.41 -0.97 7.80
C VAL A 17 -7.78 0.48 7.53
N ASN A 18 -7.85 1.31 8.58
CA ASN A 18 -8.15 2.74 8.45
C ASN A 18 -7.07 3.48 7.65
N TYR A 19 -5.80 3.12 7.82
CA TYR A 19 -4.71 3.72 7.04
C TYR A 19 -4.76 3.36 5.57
N ILE A 20 -5.08 2.11 5.22
CA ILE A 20 -5.29 1.71 3.83
C ILE A 20 -6.51 2.45 3.26
N THR A 21 -7.60 2.52 4.01
CA THR A 21 -8.83 3.22 3.59
C THR A 21 -8.57 4.71 3.33
N ALA A 22 -7.85 5.39 4.22
CA ALA A 22 -7.50 6.80 4.04
C ALA A 22 -6.63 7.06 2.80
N ILE A 23 -5.71 6.13 2.47
CA ILE A 23 -4.90 6.19 1.24
C ILE A 23 -5.77 6.00 0.01
N GLU A 24 -6.65 5.01 0.03
CA GLU A 24 -7.56 4.70 -1.08
C GLU A 24 -8.50 5.87 -1.37
N GLU A 25 -9.18 6.41 -0.35
CA GLU A 25 -10.09 7.54 -0.50
C GLU A 25 -9.36 8.78 -1.04
N SER A 26 -8.14 9.04 -0.57
CA SER A 26 -7.30 10.14 -1.09
C SER A 26 -6.90 9.93 -2.55
N LEU A 27 -6.60 8.68 -2.95
CA LEU A 27 -6.34 8.35 -4.35
C LEU A 27 -7.61 8.57 -5.18
N GLN A 28 -8.73 8.01 -4.76
CA GLN A 28 -10.01 8.04 -5.49
C GLN A 28 -10.50 9.46 -5.72
N LYS A 29 -10.42 10.32 -4.70
CA LYS A 29 -10.79 11.75 -4.80
C LYS A 29 -9.70 12.61 -5.43
N LYS A 30 -8.49 12.05 -5.63
CA LYS A 30 -7.27 12.76 -6.05
C LYS A 30 -6.97 13.99 -5.17
N GLU A 31 -7.27 13.92 -3.89
CA GLU A 31 -7.07 14.99 -2.90
C GLU A 31 -6.63 14.42 -1.56
N PHE A 32 -6.10 15.27 -0.67
CA PHE A 32 -5.75 14.83 0.68
C PHE A 32 -6.99 14.82 1.57
N THR A 33 -7.40 13.65 2.05
CA THR A 33 -8.41 13.56 3.11
C THR A 33 -7.81 13.92 4.47
N GLU A 34 -8.64 14.26 5.45
CA GLU A 34 -8.18 14.55 6.81
C GLU A 34 -7.50 13.32 7.43
N GLU A 35 -8.10 12.15 7.21
CA GLU A 35 -7.63 10.84 7.66
C GLU A 35 -6.24 10.50 7.10
N PHE A 36 -5.92 10.94 5.89
CA PHE A 36 -4.61 10.74 5.29
C PHE A 36 -3.49 11.39 6.09
N PHE A 37 -3.77 12.56 6.68
CA PHE A 37 -2.80 13.25 7.54
C PHE A 37 -2.65 12.58 8.89
N LEU A 38 -3.68 11.89 9.38
CA LEU A 38 -3.67 11.14 10.64
C LEU A 38 -2.89 9.82 10.59
N ILE A 39 -2.42 9.40 9.42
CA ILE A 39 -1.57 8.21 9.28
C ILE A 39 -0.22 8.46 9.98
N ASP A 40 -0.02 7.85 11.15
CA ASP A 40 1.22 7.88 11.92
C ASP A 40 1.77 6.45 12.08
N LEU A 41 2.72 6.11 11.20
CA LEU A 41 3.30 4.78 11.14
C LEU A 41 4.32 4.54 12.27
N LYS A 42 4.89 5.61 12.84
CA LYS A 42 5.79 5.47 13.98
C LYS A 42 4.99 5.11 15.23
N GLU A 43 3.84 5.74 15.43
CA GLU A 43 2.97 5.37 16.54
C GLU A 43 2.33 4.00 16.35
N PHE A 44 1.98 3.64 15.11
CA PHE A 44 1.57 2.27 14.80
C PHE A 44 2.63 1.24 15.19
N ASP A 45 3.89 1.44 14.80
CA ASP A 45 4.99 0.54 15.20
C ASP A 45 5.13 0.47 16.73
N ASN A 46 5.02 1.61 17.43
CA ASN A 46 5.08 1.64 18.90
C ASN A 46 3.96 0.83 19.54
N GLU A 47 2.73 0.92 19.02
CA GLU A 47 1.58 0.14 19.52
C GLU A 47 1.79 -1.36 19.31
N VAL A 48 2.31 -1.76 18.14
CA VAL A 48 2.65 -3.16 17.84
C VAL A 48 3.76 -3.68 18.78
N ILE A 49 4.79 -2.88 19.04
CA ILE A 49 5.85 -3.23 20.01
C ILE A 49 5.31 -3.34 21.43
N LYS A 50 4.44 -2.42 21.86
CA LYS A 50 3.78 -2.49 23.18
C LYS A 50 2.94 -3.77 23.30
N PHE A 51 2.18 -4.12 22.26
CA PHE A 51 1.41 -5.36 22.24
C PHE A 51 2.30 -6.59 22.40
N LEU A 52 3.40 -6.67 21.64
CA LEU A 52 4.40 -7.74 21.76
C LEU A 52 4.94 -7.87 23.19
N ALA A 53 5.33 -6.75 23.81
CA ALA A 53 5.94 -6.72 25.13
C ALA A 53 4.96 -7.04 26.27
N LEU A 54 3.68 -6.68 26.12
CA LEU A 54 2.66 -6.92 27.16
C LEU A 54 2.11 -8.34 27.09
N PHE A 55 1.82 -8.82 25.87
CA PHE A 55 1.02 -10.01 25.67
C PHE A 55 1.82 -11.25 25.28
N HIS A 56 3.06 -11.10 24.82
CA HIS A 56 3.93 -12.21 24.42
C HIS A 56 3.23 -13.19 23.46
N PRO A 57 2.62 -12.71 22.36
CA PRO A 57 1.81 -13.54 21.47
C PRO A 57 2.64 -14.70 20.91
N GLN A 58 1.96 -15.80 20.56
CA GLN A 58 2.57 -17.02 20.02
C GLN A 58 1.88 -17.43 18.73
N GLY A 59 2.56 -18.26 17.94
CA GLY A 59 1.99 -18.83 16.72
C GLY A 59 1.58 -17.75 15.71
N GLU A 60 0.34 -17.85 15.21
CA GLU A 60 -0.22 -16.95 14.21
C GLU A 60 -0.22 -15.49 14.66
N TYR A 61 -0.65 -15.19 15.89
CA TYR A 61 -0.68 -13.83 16.41
C TYR A 61 0.71 -13.19 16.48
N LEU A 62 1.77 -13.97 16.74
CA LEU A 62 3.13 -13.48 16.69
C LEU A 62 3.54 -13.13 15.26
N ARG A 63 3.20 -13.97 14.28
CA ARG A 63 3.48 -13.70 12.87
C ARG A 63 2.75 -12.46 12.38
N GLU A 64 1.48 -12.28 12.75
CA GLU A 64 0.67 -11.12 12.40
C GLU A 64 1.31 -9.81 12.87
N VAL A 65 1.67 -9.70 14.14
CA VAL A 65 2.26 -8.47 14.68
C VAL A 65 3.68 -8.22 14.14
N VAL A 66 4.46 -9.28 13.90
CA VAL A 66 5.76 -9.15 13.22
C VAL A 66 5.60 -8.69 11.77
N ALA A 67 4.58 -9.19 11.07
CA ALA A 67 4.26 -8.74 9.72
C ALA A 67 3.88 -7.25 9.72
N TYR A 68 3.10 -6.76 10.68
CA TYR A 68 2.78 -5.33 10.79
C TYR A 68 4.02 -4.43 10.91
N LEU A 69 5.03 -4.82 11.69
CA LEU A 69 6.29 -4.07 11.77
C LEU A 69 7.05 -4.03 10.45
N LYS A 70 6.96 -5.08 9.63
CA LYS A 70 7.58 -5.09 8.29
C LYS A 70 6.76 -4.24 7.31
N ILE A 71 5.44 -4.37 7.36
CA ILE A 71 4.46 -3.71 6.49
C ILE A 71 4.49 -2.19 6.64
N SER A 72 4.67 -1.66 7.85
CA SER A 72 4.61 -0.20 8.10
C SER A 72 5.55 0.60 7.19
N SER A 73 6.76 0.09 6.94
CA SER A 73 7.72 0.71 6.03
C SER A 73 7.26 0.76 4.57
N PHE A 74 6.50 -0.23 4.10
CA PHE A 74 5.92 -0.26 2.76
C PHE A 74 4.66 0.59 2.67
N LEU A 75 3.85 0.63 3.72
CA LEU A 75 2.73 1.55 3.82
C LEU A 75 3.21 3.02 3.79
N ALA A 76 4.37 3.32 4.38
CA ALA A 76 5.01 4.63 4.28
C ALA A 76 5.41 4.98 2.83
N LYS A 77 5.90 3.99 2.06
CA LYS A 77 6.21 4.16 0.63
C LYS A 77 4.95 4.48 -0.17
N ILE A 78 3.86 3.74 0.06
CA ILE A 78 2.55 4.00 -0.58
C ILE A 78 2.08 5.41 -0.24
N LYS A 79 2.00 5.77 1.05
CA LYS A 79 1.61 7.12 1.50
C LYS A 79 2.44 8.20 0.80
N LYS A 80 3.76 8.03 0.73
CA LYS A 80 4.67 8.99 0.06
C LYS A 80 4.41 9.08 -1.45
N SER A 81 4.17 7.95 -2.11
CA SER A 81 3.82 7.90 -3.53
C SER A 81 2.48 8.59 -3.82
N THR A 82 1.42 8.25 -3.08
CA THR A 82 0.10 8.89 -3.16
C THR A 82 0.22 10.40 -2.98
N LYS A 83 0.94 10.86 -1.95
CA LYS A 83 1.18 12.29 -1.72
C LYS A 83 1.89 12.97 -2.89
N SER A 84 2.85 12.29 -3.50
CA SER A 84 3.57 12.85 -4.64
C SER A 84 2.73 12.88 -5.91
N PHE A 85 1.84 11.91 -6.12
CA PHE A 85 0.89 11.90 -7.22
C PHE A 85 -0.10 13.07 -7.09
N ILE A 86 -0.84 13.13 -5.98
CA ILE A 86 -1.85 14.17 -5.72
C ILE A 86 -1.29 15.60 -5.89
N LYS A 87 -0.04 15.85 -5.45
CA LYS A 87 0.57 17.19 -5.54
C LYS A 87 1.07 17.58 -6.92
N LYS A 88 1.41 16.62 -7.77
CA LYS A 88 2.20 16.88 -8.99
C LYS A 88 1.47 16.52 -10.26
N TYR A 89 0.36 15.79 -10.15
CA TYR A 89 -0.44 15.41 -11.29
C TYR A 89 -1.37 16.57 -11.67
N ASP A 90 -0.95 17.32 -12.68
CA ASP A 90 -1.57 18.54 -13.21
C ASP A 90 -1.57 18.54 -14.75
N PHE A 91 -1.41 17.36 -15.37
CA PHE A 91 -1.39 17.17 -16.82
C PHE A 91 -2.12 15.88 -17.20
N GLU A 92 -2.48 15.74 -18.47
CA GLU A 92 -3.16 14.58 -19.02
C GLU A 92 -2.16 13.68 -19.77
N ASP A 93 -2.19 12.39 -19.48
CA ASP A 93 -1.37 11.36 -20.13
C ASP A 93 -2.04 9.99 -19.92
N GLU A 94 -2.41 9.33 -21.01
CA GLU A 94 -3.21 8.09 -20.98
C GLU A 94 -2.53 6.96 -20.19
N LYS A 95 -1.20 6.86 -20.27
CA LYS A 95 -0.43 5.83 -19.55
C LYS A 95 -0.31 6.16 -18.07
N ILE A 96 -0.20 7.44 -17.71
CA ILE A 96 -0.28 7.87 -16.31
C ILE A 96 -1.68 7.58 -15.74
N ASP A 97 -2.74 7.83 -16.49
CA ASP A 97 -4.10 7.49 -16.06
C ASP A 97 -4.29 5.98 -15.90
N ALA A 98 -3.76 5.17 -16.83
CA ALA A 98 -3.76 3.72 -16.70
C ALA A 98 -2.99 3.24 -15.45
N LEU A 99 -1.80 3.80 -15.18
CA LEU A 99 -1.05 3.53 -13.96
C LEU A 99 -1.81 3.94 -12.70
N TYR A 100 -2.53 5.06 -12.75
CA TYR A 100 -3.36 5.54 -11.65
C TYR A 100 -4.51 4.58 -11.36
N GLN A 101 -5.25 4.15 -12.39
CA GLN A 101 -6.32 3.18 -12.23
C GLN A 101 -5.80 1.84 -11.71
N ASN A 102 -4.65 1.38 -12.20
CA ASN A 102 -4.02 0.16 -11.70
C ASN A 102 -3.61 0.30 -10.21
N ALA A 103 -3.03 1.44 -9.82
CA ALA A 103 -2.67 1.72 -8.43
C ALA A 103 -3.91 1.77 -7.51
N LEU A 104 -4.99 2.40 -7.95
CA LEU A 104 -6.26 2.45 -7.22
C LEU A 104 -6.85 1.05 -7.04
N SER A 105 -6.97 0.27 -8.10
CA SER A 105 -7.45 -1.11 -8.05
C SER A 105 -6.58 -2.00 -7.16
N THR A 106 -5.26 -1.78 -7.17
CA THR A 106 -4.32 -2.51 -6.30
C THR A 106 -4.61 -2.22 -4.82
N ILE A 107 -4.80 -0.95 -4.46
CA ILE A 107 -5.08 -0.55 -3.08
C ILE A 107 -6.49 -0.98 -2.63
N ASP A 108 -7.49 -0.88 -3.50
CA ASP A 108 -8.85 -1.36 -3.20
C ASP A 108 -8.85 -2.88 -2.97
N THR A 109 -8.16 -3.65 -3.82
CA THR A 109 -7.99 -5.10 -3.63
C THR A 109 -7.32 -5.43 -2.31
N LEU A 110 -6.23 -4.73 -1.96
CA LEU A 110 -5.56 -4.90 -0.66
C LEU A 110 -6.49 -4.57 0.51
N LYS A 111 -7.26 -3.48 0.43
CA LYS A 111 -8.23 -3.06 1.45
C LYS A 111 -9.30 -4.14 1.66
N LEU A 112 -9.89 -4.65 0.58
CA LEU A 112 -10.91 -5.68 0.63
C LEU A 112 -10.35 -6.99 1.20
N ALA A 113 -9.12 -7.36 0.82
CA ALA A 113 -8.44 -8.54 1.33
C ALA A 113 -8.27 -8.52 2.85
N VAL A 114 -7.80 -7.38 3.39
CA VAL A 114 -7.60 -7.21 4.84
C VAL A 114 -8.94 -7.20 5.60
N LYS A 115 -10.01 -6.63 5.01
CA LYS A 115 -11.35 -6.62 5.62
C LYS A 115 -12.06 -7.98 5.56
N GLY A 116 -11.85 -8.74 4.50
CA GLY A 116 -12.59 -9.97 4.19
C GLY A 116 -11.87 -11.27 4.50
N ASP A 117 -10.62 -11.21 4.98
CA ASP A 117 -9.74 -12.38 5.17
C ASP A 117 -9.52 -13.21 3.87
N THR A 118 -9.45 -12.51 2.74
CA THR A 118 -9.28 -13.10 1.39
C THR A 118 -7.88 -12.86 0.81
N ILE A 119 -6.86 -12.81 1.66
CA ILE A 119 -5.51 -12.42 1.24
C ILE A 119 -4.86 -13.37 0.23
N GLU A 120 -5.17 -14.67 0.31
CA GLU A 120 -4.70 -15.69 -0.65
C GLU A 120 -5.12 -15.37 -2.09
N ASP A 121 -6.42 -15.12 -2.30
CA ASP A 121 -6.97 -14.76 -3.60
C ASP A 121 -6.44 -13.41 -4.07
N ALA A 122 -6.44 -12.43 -3.17
CA ALA A 122 -6.01 -11.06 -3.47
C ALA A 122 -4.53 -10.98 -3.85
N TYR A 123 -3.67 -11.82 -3.27
CA TYR A 123 -2.24 -11.81 -3.55
C TYR A 123 -1.93 -12.08 -5.03
N SER A 124 -2.59 -13.07 -5.63
CA SER A 124 -2.44 -13.41 -7.05
C SER A 124 -2.89 -12.26 -7.97
N THR A 125 -3.98 -11.59 -7.60
CA THR A 125 -4.48 -10.40 -8.31
C THR A 125 -3.50 -9.23 -8.19
N ILE A 126 -2.97 -8.96 -7.00
CA ILE A 126 -2.01 -7.87 -6.76
C ILE A 126 -0.69 -8.10 -7.52
N ILE A 127 -0.20 -9.34 -7.60
CA ILE A 127 0.95 -9.69 -8.45
C ILE A 127 0.67 -9.33 -9.92
N SER A 128 -0.54 -9.62 -10.38
CA SER A 128 -0.92 -9.30 -11.77
C SER A 128 -0.96 -7.80 -12.02
N TYR A 129 -1.51 -7.01 -11.09
CA TYR A 129 -1.48 -5.55 -11.18
C TYR A 129 -0.07 -4.97 -11.11
N GLU A 130 0.83 -5.54 -10.32
CA GLU A 130 2.22 -5.09 -10.27
C GLU A 130 2.94 -5.31 -11.61
N LYS A 131 2.76 -6.48 -12.23
CA LYS A 131 3.29 -6.76 -13.59
C LYS A 131 2.73 -5.79 -14.63
N ILE A 132 1.42 -5.53 -14.59
CA ILE A 132 0.78 -4.57 -15.49
C ILE A 132 1.37 -3.17 -15.31
N ALA A 133 1.56 -2.71 -14.06
CA ALA A 133 2.17 -1.42 -13.79
C ALA A 133 3.62 -1.34 -14.30
N ASP A 134 4.41 -2.39 -14.12
CA ASP A 134 5.80 -2.45 -14.59
C ASP A 134 5.87 -2.36 -16.12
N GLU A 135 5.02 -3.09 -16.84
CA GLU A 135 4.96 -3.02 -18.31
C GLU A 135 4.51 -1.65 -18.82
N ILE A 136 3.45 -1.06 -18.24
CA ILE A 136 3.01 0.31 -18.60
C ILE A 136 4.13 1.32 -18.35
N TYR A 137 4.84 1.20 -17.22
CA TYR A 137 5.95 2.08 -16.89
C TYR A 137 7.10 1.95 -17.91
N LYS A 138 7.49 0.73 -18.30
CA LYS A 138 8.52 0.49 -19.33
C LYS A 138 8.13 1.10 -20.67
N ASP A 139 6.88 0.88 -21.10
CA ASP A 139 6.37 1.43 -22.35
C ASP A 139 6.33 2.96 -22.34
N LEU A 140 5.97 3.57 -21.21
CA LEU A 140 6.00 5.02 -21.04
C LEU A 140 7.44 5.56 -21.11
N VAL A 141 8.40 4.87 -20.50
CA VAL A 141 9.83 5.25 -20.55
C VAL A 141 10.35 5.27 -22.00
N LEU A 142 9.93 4.32 -22.85
CA LEU A 142 10.32 4.30 -24.26
C LEU A 142 9.71 5.45 -25.07
N GLU A 143 8.46 5.80 -24.76
CA GLU A 143 7.75 6.89 -25.43
C GLU A 143 8.34 8.26 -25.09
N VAL A 144 8.51 8.57 -23.80
CA VAL A 144 8.99 9.88 -23.37
C VAL A 144 10.45 10.15 -23.78
N LYS A 145 11.25 9.11 -24.06
CA LYS A 145 12.60 9.26 -24.63
C LYS A 145 12.62 9.94 -25.99
N GLN A 146 11.49 9.97 -26.69
CA GLN A 146 11.35 10.64 -27.99
C GLN A 146 11.02 12.13 -27.85
N LYS A 147 10.67 12.59 -26.64
CA LYS A 147 10.41 14.01 -26.36
C LYS A 147 11.73 14.77 -26.21
N GLU A 148 11.73 16.05 -26.54
CA GLU A 148 12.92 16.92 -26.42
C GLU A 148 12.96 17.68 -25.08
N ASN A 149 11.80 17.92 -24.47
CA ASN A 149 11.71 18.69 -23.23
C ASN A 149 12.04 17.84 -22.00
N VAL A 150 13.25 18.01 -21.47
CA VAL A 150 13.75 17.28 -20.29
C VAL A 150 12.86 17.47 -19.06
N ASP A 151 12.35 18.67 -18.81
CA ASP A 151 11.53 18.94 -17.64
C ASP A 151 10.19 18.20 -17.71
N GLU A 152 9.59 18.14 -18.89
CA GLU A 152 8.37 17.37 -19.14
C GLU A 152 8.62 15.86 -18.96
N ILE A 153 9.71 15.34 -19.52
CA ILE A 153 10.11 13.93 -19.36
C ILE A 153 10.27 13.57 -17.88
N LEU A 154 11.03 14.39 -17.14
CA LEU A 154 11.25 14.16 -15.71
C LEU A 154 9.94 14.24 -14.93
N LYS A 155 9.04 15.15 -15.28
CA LYS A 155 7.72 15.28 -14.64
C LYS A 155 6.90 14.00 -14.82
N ILE A 156 6.77 13.52 -16.05
CA ILE A 156 6.01 12.31 -16.41
C ILE A 156 6.62 11.08 -15.71
N LEU A 157 7.92 10.84 -15.89
CA LEU A 157 8.60 9.68 -15.31
C LEU A 157 8.54 9.66 -13.78
N ASN A 158 8.65 10.83 -13.14
CA ASN A 158 8.55 10.91 -11.69
C ASN A 158 7.18 10.44 -11.20
N ILE A 159 6.09 10.90 -11.82
CA ILE A 159 4.74 10.50 -11.42
C ILE A 159 4.50 9.02 -11.74
N ALA A 160 4.87 8.58 -12.94
CA ALA A 160 4.75 7.19 -13.35
C ALA A 160 5.41 6.24 -12.33
N LYS A 161 6.64 6.56 -11.90
CA LYS A 161 7.37 5.75 -10.91
C LYS A 161 6.75 5.80 -9.51
N LYS A 162 5.97 6.84 -9.17
CA LYS A 162 5.22 6.85 -7.90
C LYS A 162 4.03 5.91 -7.96
N LEU A 163 3.28 5.93 -9.05
CA LEU A 163 2.11 5.07 -9.24
C LEU A 163 2.52 3.60 -9.32
N GLU A 164 3.54 3.25 -10.11
CA GLU A 164 4.06 1.87 -10.16
C GLU A 164 4.53 1.38 -8.79
N ARG A 165 5.21 2.24 -8.00
CA ARG A 165 5.66 1.90 -6.66
C ARG A 165 4.53 1.58 -5.68
N ILE A 166 3.32 2.09 -5.92
CA ILE A 166 2.15 1.74 -5.09
C ILE A 166 1.85 0.25 -5.25
N SER A 167 1.78 -0.24 -6.48
CA SER A 167 1.52 -1.66 -6.76
C SER A 167 2.64 -2.58 -6.27
N ASP A 168 3.91 -2.21 -6.47
CA ASP A 168 5.06 -2.98 -5.95
C ASP A 168 5.07 -3.05 -4.40
N SER A 169 4.81 -1.92 -3.74
CA SER A 169 4.74 -1.90 -2.28
C SER A 169 3.54 -2.69 -1.76
N ALA A 170 2.39 -2.63 -2.44
CA ALA A 170 1.20 -3.39 -2.08
C ALA A 170 1.40 -4.91 -2.26
N LYS A 171 2.09 -5.35 -3.32
CA LYS A 171 2.52 -6.75 -3.50
C LYS A 171 3.34 -7.22 -2.31
N THR A 172 4.29 -6.40 -1.86
CA THR A 172 5.11 -6.74 -0.69
C THR A 172 4.28 -6.81 0.59
N ILE A 173 3.34 -5.89 0.80
CA ILE A 173 2.42 -5.94 1.95
C ILE A 173 1.57 -7.22 1.92
N ALA A 174 1.00 -7.54 0.76
CA ALA A 174 0.17 -8.73 0.59
C ALA A 174 0.95 -10.02 0.86
N SER A 175 2.22 -10.09 0.43
CA SER A 175 3.12 -11.20 0.76
C SER A 175 3.33 -11.36 2.28
N TYR A 176 3.54 -10.26 3.01
CA TYR A 176 3.67 -10.33 4.48
C TYR A 176 2.38 -10.72 5.20
N LEU A 177 1.23 -10.29 4.69
CA LEU A 177 -0.06 -10.71 5.22
C LEU A 177 -0.33 -12.20 4.95
N LEU A 178 0.05 -12.69 3.77
CA LEU A 178 -0.04 -14.11 3.44
C LEU A 178 0.90 -14.95 4.33
N PHE A 179 2.14 -14.49 4.55
CA PHE A 179 3.05 -15.09 5.54
C PHE A 179 2.44 -15.09 6.96
N ALA A 180 1.78 -14.01 7.38
CA ALA A 180 1.16 -13.95 8.71
C ALA A 180 0.12 -15.08 8.87
N LYS A 181 -0.74 -15.26 7.86
CA LYS A 181 -1.77 -16.28 7.80
C LYS A 181 -1.19 -17.70 7.74
N GLU A 182 -0.38 -17.99 6.73
CA GLU A 182 0.04 -19.36 6.42
C GLU A 182 1.32 -19.81 7.15
N GLY A 183 2.18 -18.86 7.54
CA GLY A 183 3.48 -19.15 8.16
C GLY A 183 4.56 -19.67 7.21
N LEU A 184 4.34 -19.63 5.90
CA LEU A 184 5.30 -20.02 4.87
C LEU A 184 6.03 -18.76 4.33
N GLU A 185 7.35 -18.83 4.17
CA GLU A 185 8.07 -17.83 3.37
C GLU A 185 7.70 -18.01 1.88
N LEU A 186 7.34 -16.90 1.23
CA LEU A 186 7.01 -16.81 -0.20
C LEU A 186 8.24 -16.38 -1.01
#